data_AF-A0A1V4YTE0-F1
#
_entry.id   AF-A0A1V4YTE0-F1
#
_cell.length_a   1.000
_cell.length_b   1.000
_cell.length_c   1.000
_cell.angle_alpha   90.00
_cell.angle_beta   90.00
_cell.angle_gamma   90.00
#
_symmetry.space_group_name_H-M   'P 1'
#
loop_
_entity.id
_entity.type
_entity.pdbx_description
1 polymer ?
#
loop_
_entity_poly.entity_id
_entity_poly.type
_entity_poly.pdbx_seq_one_letter_code
_entity_poly.pdbx_strand_id
1 'polypeptide(L)' 'MTKPTLRDVEKTIKRCLKASDNKTALNYYNNYKPLFKGLDLNKLKEEVKKPNRRVENKIKENEELKESKEE' A
#
# COMPACT_ATOMS: atom_id res chain seq x y z
N MET A 1 -2.19 -20.52 19.74
CA MET A 1 -1.54 -19.66 18.72
C MET A 1 -2.47 -19.58 17.51
N THR A 2 -3.02 -18.40 17.23
CA THR A 2 -3.92 -18.18 16.10
C THR A 2 -3.11 -18.22 14.80
N LYS A 3 -3.52 -19.04 13.83
CA LYS A 3 -2.85 -19.10 12.52
C LYS A 3 -3.00 -17.74 11.83
N PRO A 4 -1.93 -17.17 11.24
CA PRO A 4 -2.03 -15.91 10.51
C PRO A 4 -2.98 -16.09 9.32
N THR A 5 -3.87 -15.11 9.11
CA THR A 5 -4.75 -15.11 7.94
C THR A 5 -4.03 -14.51 6.74
N LEU A 6 -4.52 -14.78 5.52
CA LEU A 6 -4.03 -14.12 4.30
C LEU A 6 -3.96 -12.60 4.49
N ARG A 7 -5.00 -12.03 5.11
CA ARG A 7 -5.13 -10.59 5.36
C ARG A 7 -4.02 -10.05 6.27
N ASP A 8 -3.63 -10.80 7.30
CA ASP A 8 -2.54 -10.42 8.21
C ASP A 8 -1.17 -10.48 7.52
N VAL A 9 -0.96 -11.49 6.68
CA VAL A 9 0.25 -11.63 5.87
C VAL A 9 0.38 -10.47 4.88
N GLU A 10 -0.68 -10.17 4.14
CA GLU A 10 -0.72 -9.03 3.21
C GLU A 10 -0.45 -7.71 3.94
N LYS A 11 -1.06 -7.49 5.10
CA LYS A 11 -0.86 -6.28 5.91
C LYS A 11 0.58 -6.15 6.37
N THR A 12 1.21 -7.24 6.77
CA THR A 12 2.61 -7.27 7.21
C THR A 12 3.55 -6.96 6.04
N ILE A 13 3.35 -7.60 4.89
CA ILE A 13 4.13 -7.33 3.67
C ILE A 13 3.97 -5.87 3.25
N LYS A 14 2.74 -5.33 3.22
CA LYS A 14 2.48 -3.91 2.91
C LYS A 14 3.20 -2.98 3.88
N ARG A 15 3.26 -3.32 5.16
CA ARG A 15 3.94 -2.53 6.19
C ARG A 15 5.45 -2.52 5.99
N CYS A 16 6.06 -3.66 5.66
CA CYS A 16 7.48 -3.74 5.28
C CYS A 16 7.76 -2.93 4.01
N LEU A 17 6.92 -3.06 2.97
CA LEU A 17 7.06 -2.29 1.73
C LEU A 17 6.95 -0.77 1.97
N LYS A 18 6.05 -0.31 2.86
CA LYS A 18 5.95 1.10 3.26
C LYS A 18 7.18 1.60 3.99
N ALA A 19 7.84 0.73 4.75
CA ALA A 19 9.08 1.05 5.46
C ALA A 19 10.33 0.94 4.58
N SER A 20 10.19 0.77 3.25
CA SER A 20 11.27 0.47 2.31
C SER A 20 12.04 -0.82 2.61
N ASP A 21 11.48 -1.70 3.45
CA ASP A 21 12.11 -2.94 3.88
C ASP A 21 11.75 -4.10 2.92
N ASN A 22 12.23 -3.97 1.69
CA ASN A 22 11.94 -4.89 0.60
C ASN A 22 12.43 -6.31 0.88
N LYS A 23 13.55 -6.45 1.61
CA LYS A 23 14.15 -7.76 1.95
C LYS A 23 13.22 -8.54 2.89
N THR A 24 12.73 -7.90 3.96
CA THR A 24 11.79 -8.52 4.90
C THR A 24 10.45 -8.82 4.24
N ALA A 25 9.94 -7.90 3.41
CA ALA A 25 8.71 -8.11 2.64
C ALA A 25 8.81 -9.35 1.72
N LEU A 26 9.92 -9.50 0.99
CA LEU A 26 10.15 -10.63 0.09
C LEU A 26 10.25 -11.96 0.85
N ASN A 27 10.94 -11.95 1.99
CA ASN A 27 11.11 -13.14 2.82
C ASN A 27 9.76 -13.61 3.39
N TYR A 28 8.94 -12.68 3.88
CA TYR A 28 7.58 -12.97 4.32
C TYR A 28 6.74 -13.54 3.17
N TYR A 29 6.76 -12.88 2.02
CA TYR A 29 6.03 -13.34 0.84
C TYR A 29 6.39 -14.78 0.45
N ASN A 30 7.68 -15.13 0.34
CA ASN A 30 8.10 -16.47 -0.07
C ASN A 30 7.68 -17.56 0.93
N ASN A 31 7.69 -17.27 2.23
CA ASN A 31 7.24 -18.21 3.26
C ASN A 31 5.73 -18.49 3.17
N TYR A 32 4.92 -17.49 2.82
CA TYR A 32 3.46 -17.58 2.83
C TYR A 32 2.83 -17.80 1.45
N LYS A 33 3.56 -17.57 0.35
CA LYS A 33 3.15 -17.86 -1.03
C LYS A 33 2.64 -19.30 -1.22
N PRO A 34 3.30 -20.36 -0.72
CA PRO A 34 2.78 -21.72 -0.87
C PRO A 34 1.52 -21.98 -0.02
N LEU A 35 1.32 -21.21 1.06
CA LEU A 35 0.17 -21.35 1.97
C LEU A 35 -1.07 -20.60 1.46
N PHE A 36 -0.88 -19.55 0.66
CA PHE A 36 -1.97 -18.72 0.16
C PHE A 36 -1.83 -18.46 -1.34
N LYS A 37 -2.62 -19.19 -2.16
CA LYS A 37 -2.68 -19.02 -3.62
C LYS A 37 -3.06 -17.60 -4.08
N GLY A 38 -3.71 -16.79 -3.23
CA GLY A 38 -4.10 -15.42 -3.54
C GLY A 38 -3.07 -14.34 -3.19
N LEU A 39 -1.92 -14.73 -2.63
CA LEU A 39 -0.89 -13.78 -2.22
C LEU A 39 -0.09 -13.31 -3.46
N ASP A 40 -0.21 -12.03 -3.81
CA ASP A 40 0.50 -11.44 -4.95
C ASP A 40 1.35 -10.24 -4.54
N LEU A 41 2.67 -10.40 -4.58
CA LEU A 41 3.61 -9.35 -4.17
C LEU A 41 3.53 -8.09 -5.06
N ASN A 42 3.29 -8.25 -6.36
CA ASN A 42 3.22 -7.12 -7.28
C ASN A 42 1.99 -6.27 -6.99
N LYS A 43 0.85 -6.92 -6.73
CA LYS A 43 -0.38 -6.25 -6.28
C LYS A 43 -0.16 -5.48 -4.98
N LEU A 44 0.50 -6.10 -3.99
CA LEU A 44 0.81 -5.44 -2.72
C LEU A 44 1.75 -4.24 -2.89
N LYS A 45 2.74 -4.34 -3.77
CA LYS A 45 3.63 -3.22 -4.14
C LYS A 45 2.87 -2.09 -4.83
N GLU A 46 1.98 -2.41 -5.77
CA GLU A 46 1.14 -1.41 -6.43
C GLU A 46 0.22 -0.68 -5.44
N GLU A 47 -0.40 -1.41 -4.51
CA GLU A 47 -1.26 -0.80 -3.49
C GLU A 47 -0.50 0.08 -2.50
N VAL A 48 0.77 -0.24 -2.21
CA VAL A 48 1.63 0.61 -1.38
C VAL A 48 2.14 1.82 -2.16
N LYS A 49 2.43 1.64 -3.45
CA LYS A 49 2.95 2.69 -4.34
C LYS A 49 1.87 3.66 -4.80
N LYS A 50 0.61 3.23 -4.89
CA LYS A 50 -0.53 4.12 -5.17
C LYS A 50 -0.85 4.90 -3.89
N PRO A 51 -0.44 6.18 -3.77
CA PRO A 51 -1.07 7.03 -2.78
C PRO A 51 -2.57 7.00 -3.06
N ASN A 52 -3.35 6.87 -2.01
CA ASN A 52 -4.80 6.75 -2.07
C ASN A 52 -5.36 7.87 -2.97
N ARG A 53 -5.76 7.55 -4.21
CA ARG A 53 -6.20 8.51 -5.25
C ARG A 53 -7.37 9.41 -4.79
N ARG A 54 -8.04 9.02 -3.69
CA ARG A 54 -9.04 9.84 -2.99
C ARG A 54 -8.49 11.13 -2.37
N VAL A 55 -7.19 11.22 -2.08
CA VAL A 55 -6.57 12.44 -1.52
C VAL A 55 -6.17 13.40 -2.64
N GLU A 56 -5.75 12.88 -3.80
CA GLU A 56 -5.30 13.71 -4.92
C GLU A 56 -6.44 14.57 -5.52
N ASN A 57 -7.67 14.06 -5.52
CA ASN A 57 -8.84 14.84 -5.96
C ASN A 57 -9.23 15.97 -4.99
N LYS A 58 -8.81 15.93 -3.72
CA LYS A 58 -9.13 17.01 -2.76
C LYS A 58 -8.10 18.15 -2.74
N ILE A 59 -6.90 17.92 -3.29
CA ILE A 59 -5.85 18.93 -3.33
C ILE A 59 -6.03 19.82 -4.57
N LYS A 60 -6.39 19.23 -5.72
CA LYS A 60 -6.63 20.00 -6.96
C LYS A 60 -7.81 20.96 -6.87
N GLU A 61 -8.86 20.63 -6.10
CA GLU A 61 -10.02 21.54 -5.95
C GLU A 61 -9.73 22.76 -5.06
N ASN A 62 -8.63 22.76 -4.31
CA ASN A 62 -8.28 23.86 -3.38
C ASN A 62 -7.24 24.85 -3.93
N GLU A 63 -6.54 24.53 -5.03
CA GLU A 63 -5.61 25.47 -5.68
C GLU A 63 -6.33 26.45 -6.62
N GLU A 64 -7.44 26.07 -7.26
CA GLU A 64 -8.19 26.98 -8.15
C GLU A 64 -8.93 28.11 -7.40
N LEU A 65 -9.13 28.01 -6.08
CA LEU A 65 -9.91 28.98 -5.30
C LEU A 65 -9.11 30.16 -4.75
N LYS A 66 -7.77 30.15 -4.84
CA LYS A 66 -6.91 31.19 -4.27
C LYS A 66 -6.45 32.26 -5.26
N GLU A 67 -6.58 32.04 -6.57
CA GLU A 67 -6.03 32.96 -7.57
C GLU A 67 -7.02 34.06 -8.01
N SER A 68 -8.29 34.00 -7.60
CA SER A 68 -9.33 34.94 -8.05
C SER A 68 -9.68 36.07 -7.07
N LYS A 69 -8.82 36.43 -6.10
CA LYS A 69 -9.23 37.38 -5.05
C LYS A 69 -8.28 38.51 -4.64
N GLU A 70 -7.17 38.72 -5.33
CA GLU A 70 -6.36 39.94 -5.15
C GLU A 70 -5.95 40.51 -6.52
N GLU A 71 -6.93 41.08 -7.21
CA GLU A 71 -6.72 42.19 -8.17
C GLU A 71 -7.49 43.41 -7.65
#